data_AF-A0A8D1G1C1-F1
#
_entry.id   AF-A0A8D1G1C1-F1
#
_cell.length_a   1.000
_cell.length_b   1.000
_cell.length_c   1.000
_cell.angle_alpha   90.00
_cell.angle_beta   90.00
_cell.angle_gamma   90.00
#
_symmetry.space_group_name_H-M   'P 1'
#
loop_
_entity.id
_entity.type
_entity.pdbx_description
1 polymer ?
#
loop_
_entity_poly.entity_id
_entity_poly.type
_entity_poly.pdbx_seq_one_letter_code
_entity_poly.pdbx_strand_id
1 'polypeptide(L)'
;NCLKAAEECQNGVTGRGLACWARGRGPSGEGPSRLSGEWNFRFGLRAAGSWLPVPLLPSPATSQDVRFPGLPGQVRDHNEVGEKGDPGIPGIPGKVGPKGPIGPKGTPGPPGARGPKGESGDYKATQKIAFSAKRTINTHLRPDQAIRFDQVITNANENYESRSGKFTCKVPGLYYFTYHASSRGNLCVNLMCGREQVRKVVTFCDQVQNTFQVTTGSIVLKLEVEETVFLQATEKSSLLGIDGANTIFSGFLLFPDAEA
;
A
#
# COMPACT_ATOMS: atom_id res chain seq x y z
N ASN A 1 5.48 -4.70 15.97
CA ASN A 1 5.07 -5.52 14.81
C ASN A 1 3.83 -4.97 14.08
N CYS A 2 3.80 -3.68 13.70
CA CYS A 2 2.74 -3.16 12.81
C CYS A 2 3.11 -3.26 11.33
N LEU A 3 4.40 -3.11 10.98
CA LEU A 3 4.89 -3.12 9.60
C LEU A 3 4.57 -4.43 8.84
N LYS A 4 4.77 -5.60 9.48
CA LYS A 4 4.42 -6.91 8.87
C LYS A 4 2.93 -7.10 8.60
N ALA A 5 2.04 -6.44 9.35
CA ALA A 5 0.60 -6.57 9.15
C ALA A 5 0.07 -5.69 8.00
N ALA A 6 0.81 -4.64 7.62
CA ALA A 6 0.49 -3.82 6.46
C ALA A 6 0.81 -4.55 5.13
N GLU A 7 1.91 -5.30 5.07
CA GLU A 7 2.32 -6.08 3.88
C GLU A 7 1.28 -7.12 3.44
N GLU A 8 0.57 -7.78 4.37
CA GLU A 8 -0.44 -8.79 4.02
C GLU A 8 -1.76 -8.20 3.50
N CYS A 9 -2.10 -6.96 3.85
CA CYS A 9 -3.32 -6.31 3.34
C CYS A 9 -3.20 -5.82 1.89
N GLN A 10 -1.98 -5.61 1.38
CA GLN A 10 -1.76 -4.91 0.11
C GLN A 10 -1.68 -5.84 -1.12
N ASN A 11 -1.55 -7.14 -0.90
CA ASN A 11 -1.49 -8.17 -1.96
C ASN A 11 -2.87 -8.71 -2.40
N GLY A 12 -3.96 -8.08 -1.97
CA GLY A 12 -5.34 -8.55 -2.19
C GLY A 12 -6.18 -7.64 -3.09
N VAL A 13 -5.81 -7.44 -4.36
CA VAL A 13 -6.67 -6.76 -5.34
C VAL A 13 -7.40 -7.79 -6.22
N THR A 14 -8.57 -8.23 -5.75
CA THR A 14 -9.64 -8.78 -6.60
C THR A 14 -10.94 -8.05 -6.28
N GLY A 15 -11.67 -7.66 -7.33
CA GLY A 15 -12.76 -6.68 -7.21
C GLY A 15 -13.95 -7.13 -6.37
N ARG A 16 -14.73 -6.13 -5.93
CA ARG A 16 -15.93 -6.17 -5.06
C ARG A 16 -15.66 -6.00 -3.55
N GLY A 17 -15.55 -4.74 -3.13
CA GLY A 17 -16.24 -4.22 -1.94
C GLY A 17 -15.94 -4.86 -0.57
N LEU A 18 -14.71 -5.29 -0.31
CA LEU A 18 -14.28 -5.79 1.01
C LEU A 18 -13.49 -4.72 1.76
N ALA A 19 -13.97 -4.32 2.95
CA ALA A 19 -13.29 -3.39 3.84
C ALA A 19 -12.69 -4.12 5.05
N CYS A 20 -11.37 -4.03 5.22
CA CYS A 20 -10.70 -4.54 6.42
C CYS A 20 -10.91 -3.58 7.60
N TRP A 21 -11.20 -4.13 8.78
CA TRP A 21 -11.28 -3.37 10.04
C TRP A 21 -10.49 -4.08 11.14
N ALA A 22 -9.64 -3.34 11.84
CA ALA A 22 -8.95 -3.79 13.04
C ALA A 22 -9.67 -3.26 14.29
N ARG A 23 -9.89 -4.12 15.29
CA ARG A 23 -10.46 -3.71 16.59
C ARG A 23 -9.59 -4.25 17.73
N GLY A 24 -8.68 -3.42 18.21
CA GLY A 24 -7.89 -3.71 19.40
C GLY A 24 -8.75 -3.69 20.66
N ARG A 25 -8.49 -4.61 21.60
CA ARG A 25 -9.01 -4.54 22.98
C ARG A 25 -7.79 -4.59 23.91
N GLY A 26 -7.43 -3.45 24.48
CA GLY A 26 -6.32 -3.34 25.43
C GLY A 26 -6.68 -3.90 26.82
N PRO A 27 -5.69 -4.25 27.65
CA PRO A 27 -5.92 -4.62 29.04
C PRO A 27 -6.33 -3.40 29.87
N SER A 28 -7.21 -3.62 30.84
CA SER A 28 -7.60 -2.62 31.85
C SER A 28 -6.69 -2.75 33.08
N GLY A 29 -5.94 -1.70 33.43
CA GLY A 29 -5.11 -1.68 34.65
C GLY A 29 -4.15 -0.50 34.71
N GLU A 30 -3.91 0.01 35.91
CA GLU A 30 -3.18 1.25 36.20
C GLU A 30 -1.65 1.13 36.10
N GLY A 31 -0.99 2.29 36.02
CA GLY A 31 0.32 2.49 36.67
C GLY A 31 1.58 2.26 35.80
N PRO A 32 2.69 2.99 36.08
CA PRO A 32 3.74 3.16 35.09
C PRO A 32 4.98 2.27 35.33
N SER A 33 5.01 1.06 34.77
CA SER A 33 6.28 0.32 34.59
C SER A 33 6.21 -0.73 33.48
N ARG A 34 7.32 -0.85 32.73
CA ARG A 34 7.58 -1.78 31.60
C ARG A 34 6.73 -3.07 31.61
N LEU A 35 5.86 -3.21 30.60
CA LEU A 35 5.23 -4.49 30.26
C LEU A 35 5.41 -4.81 28.77
N SER A 36 6.22 -5.83 28.49
CA SER A 36 6.28 -6.51 27.20
C SER A 36 5.05 -7.43 27.07
N GLY A 37 3.97 -6.91 26.48
CA GLY A 37 2.74 -7.66 26.23
C GLY A 37 2.55 -8.03 24.75
N GLU A 38 2.25 -9.30 24.48
CA GLU A 38 1.85 -9.74 23.14
C GLU A 38 0.40 -9.35 22.84
N TRP A 39 0.19 -8.70 21.70
CA TRP A 39 -1.14 -8.27 21.25
C TRP A 39 -1.79 -9.35 20.38
N ASN A 40 -2.81 -10.03 20.92
CA ASN A 40 -3.60 -11.00 20.17
C ASN A 40 -4.62 -10.29 19.24
N PHE A 41 -4.25 -10.09 17.98
CA PHE A 41 -5.17 -9.64 16.93
C PHE A 41 -5.94 -10.83 16.35
N ARG A 42 -7.29 -10.79 16.42
CA ARG A 42 -8.15 -11.71 15.66
C ARG A 42 -8.69 -11.00 14.41
N PHE A 43 -8.23 -11.45 13.26
CA PHE A 43 -8.79 -11.08 11.96
C PHE A 43 -10.00 -11.96 11.65
N GLY A 44 -11.02 -11.39 11.01
CA GLY A 44 -12.22 -12.14 10.64
C GLY A 44 -12.91 -11.52 9.43
N LEU A 45 -13.25 -12.36 8.45
CA LEU A 45 -14.10 -11.96 7.34
C LEU A 45 -15.55 -11.86 7.85
N ARG A 46 -16.25 -10.79 7.48
CA ARG A 46 -17.68 -10.65 7.69
C ARG A 46 -18.37 -10.52 6.33
N ALA A 47 -18.80 -11.66 5.78
CA ALA A 47 -19.65 -11.67 4.59
C ALA A 47 -21.05 -11.13 4.96
N ALA A 48 -21.59 -10.25 4.12
CA ALA A 48 -22.99 -9.84 4.19
C ALA A 48 -23.82 -10.72 3.25
N GLY A 49 -24.97 -11.21 3.72
CA GLY A 49 -25.92 -11.97 2.90
C GLY A 49 -26.21 -13.38 3.44
N SER A 50 -27.38 -13.54 4.06
CA SER A 50 -27.92 -14.81 4.54
C SER A 50 -28.87 -15.43 3.52
N TRP A 51 -28.71 -16.72 3.22
CA TRP A 51 -29.78 -17.57 2.67
C TRP A 51 -29.73 -18.93 3.39
N LEU A 52 -30.88 -19.42 3.85
CA LEU A 52 -31.02 -20.67 4.62
C LEU A 52 -31.12 -21.90 3.69
N PRO A 53 -30.71 -23.09 4.13
CA PRO A 53 -30.84 -24.33 3.36
C PRO A 53 -32.25 -24.92 3.45
N VAL A 54 -32.68 -25.58 2.36
CA VAL A 54 -33.86 -26.47 2.32
C VAL A 54 -33.36 -27.91 2.10
N PRO A 55 -33.83 -28.92 2.86
CA PRO A 55 -33.29 -30.27 2.80
C PRO A 55 -33.85 -31.11 1.64
N LEU A 56 -33.03 -32.08 1.19
CA LEU A 56 -33.37 -33.15 0.24
C LEU A 56 -34.21 -34.26 0.91
N LEU A 57 -34.97 -35.03 0.12
CA LEU A 57 -35.05 -36.52 0.10
C LEU A 57 -36.04 -37.00 -1.01
N PRO A 58 -36.14 -38.32 -1.37
CA PRO A 58 -35.98 -38.73 -2.77
C PRO A 58 -37.18 -39.52 -3.35
N SER A 59 -37.07 -39.92 -4.62
CA SER A 59 -37.95 -40.93 -5.25
C SER A 59 -37.14 -41.97 -6.05
N PRO A 60 -37.56 -43.26 -6.08
CA PRO A 60 -36.86 -44.35 -6.76
C PRO A 60 -37.26 -44.49 -8.24
N ALA A 61 -36.48 -45.29 -8.99
CA ALA A 61 -36.81 -45.68 -10.36
C ALA A 61 -37.70 -46.95 -10.40
N THR A 62 -38.71 -46.95 -11.25
CA THR A 62 -39.69 -48.03 -11.43
C THR A 62 -39.36 -48.91 -12.64
N SER A 63 -39.79 -50.17 -12.63
CA SER A 63 -39.54 -51.18 -13.69
C SER A 63 -40.76 -51.48 -14.57
N GLN A 64 -40.51 -52.14 -15.71
CA GLN A 64 -41.44 -52.98 -16.51
C GLN A 64 -42.56 -52.25 -17.30
N ASP A 65 -43.15 -52.78 -18.39
CA ASP A 65 -42.76 -53.76 -19.44
C ASP A 65 -43.91 -53.76 -20.53
N VAL A 66 -43.81 -54.58 -21.59
CA VAL A 66 -44.92 -55.19 -22.40
C VAL A 66 -45.33 -54.60 -23.80
N ARG A 67 -44.80 -55.22 -24.88
CA ARG A 67 -45.46 -55.83 -26.11
C ARG A 67 -46.32 -54.97 -27.10
N PHE A 68 -46.60 -55.28 -28.39
CA PHE A 68 -46.21 -56.23 -29.49
C PHE A 68 -47.11 -55.90 -30.75
N PRO A 69 -47.31 -56.70 -31.85
CA PRO A 69 -46.45 -57.53 -32.74
C PRO A 69 -46.73 -57.39 -34.29
N GLY A 70 -45.96 -58.13 -35.13
CA GLY A 70 -46.41 -58.71 -36.44
C GLY A 70 -45.69 -58.22 -37.72
N LEU A 71 -45.58 -58.94 -38.86
CA LEU A 71 -45.93 -60.30 -39.37
C LEU A 71 -45.04 -60.58 -40.67
N PRO A 72 -45.27 -61.54 -41.63
CA PRO A 72 -44.72 -62.92 -41.62
C PRO A 72 -44.14 -63.52 -42.96
N GLY A 73 -43.59 -64.76 -42.92
CA GLY A 73 -43.60 -65.77 -44.02
C GLY A 73 -42.37 -65.90 -44.95
N GLN A 74 -42.09 -67.02 -45.66
CA GLN A 74 -42.63 -68.41 -45.61
C GLN A 74 -41.77 -69.42 -46.44
N VAL A 75 -41.33 -70.56 -45.84
CA VAL A 75 -41.18 -72.01 -46.30
C VAL A 75 -40.58 -72.30 -47.72
N ARG A 76 -39.71 -73.29 -48.01
CA ARG A 76 -39.81 -74.78 -47.87
C ARG A 76 -38.45 -75.54 -48.12
N ASP A 77 -38.28 -76.89 -48.18
CA ASP A 77 -39.10 -78.11 -47.87
C ASP A 77 -38.24 -79.40 -47.60
N HIS A 78 -38.90 -80.47 -47.11
CA HIS A 78 -38.69 -81.96 -47.17
C HIS A 78 -37.34 -82.75 -47.10
N ASN A 79 -37.33 -83.71 -46.13
CA ASN A 79 -37.06 -85.19 -46.18
C ASN A 79 -35.64 -85.73 -46.56
N GLU A 80 -35.15 -86.92 -46.14
CA GLU A 80 -35.42 -87.88 -45.04
C GLU A 80 -34.22 -88.87 -44.92
N VAL A 81 -34.18 -89.70 -43.86
CA VAL A 81 -33.21 -90.80 -43.58
C VAL A 81 -31.79 -90.34 -43.16
N GLY A 82 -31.20 -91.00 -42.16
CA GLY A 82 -29.91 -90.61 -41.57
C GLY A 82 -28.99 -91.77 -41.22
N GLU A 83 -27.74 -91.44 -40.88
CA GLU A 83 -26.71 -92.39 -40.46
C GLU A 83 -25.96 -91.91 -39.20
N LYS A 84 -25.66 -92.87 -38.33
CA LYS A 84 -24.64 -92.93 -37.26
C LYS A 84 -24.26 -91.62 -36.51
N GLY A 85 -24.59 -91.58 -35.21
CA GLY A 85 -24.30 -90.43 -34.34
C GLY A 85 -22.81 -90.04 -34.23
N ASP A 86 -22.56 -88.74 -34.32
CA ASP A 86 -21.23 -88.13 -34.25
C ASP A 86 -20.57 -88.26 -32.87
N PRO A 87 -19.22 -88.30 -32.80
CA PRO A 87 -18.49 -88.20 -31.54
C PRO A 87 -18.86 -86.92 -30.76
N GLY A 88 -19.01 -87.06 -29.44
CA GLY A 88 -19.40 -85.95 -28.56
C GLY A 88 -18.48 -84.72 -28.74
N ILE A 89 -19.11 -83.56 -28.92
CA ILE A 89 -18.43 -82.28 -29.19
C ILE A 89 -17.37 -82.01 -28.11
N PRO A 90 -16.11 -81.69 -28.46
CA PRO A 90 -15.08 -81.32 -27.49
C PRO A 90 -15.56 -80.18 -26.57
N GLY A 91 -15.28 -80.32 -25.28
CA GLY A 91 -15.70 -79.35 -24.27
C GLY A 91 -15.28 -77.92 -24.61
N ILE A 92 -16.22 -76.98 -24.49
CA ILE A 92 -16.02 -75.57 -24.83
C ILE A 92 -14.78 -75.02 -24.08
N PRO A 93 -13.81 -74.40 -24.76
CA PRO A 93 -12.66 -73.79 -24.09
C PRO A 93 -13.10 -72.83 -22.98
N GLY A 94 -12.40 -72.92 -21.83
CA GLY A 94 -12.72 -72.11 -20.66
C GLY A 94 -12.72 -70.61 -20.98
N LYS A 95 -13.69 -69.88 -20.44
CA LYS A 95 -13.83 -68.43 -20.66
C LYS A 95 -12.53 -67.71 -20.27
N VAL A 96 -12.04 -66.85 -21.15
CA VAL A 96 -10.84 -66.02 -20.90
C VAL A 96 -11.01 -65.26 -19.59
N GLY A 97 -10.01 -65.32 -18.71
CA GLY A 97 -10.04 -64.68 -17.41
C GLY A 97 -10.24 -63.15 -17.51
N PRO A 98 -10.84 -62.52 -16.50
CA PRO A 98 -11.09 -61.08 -16.51
C PRO A 98 -9.77 -60.30 -16.66
N LYS A 99 -9.79 -59.24 -17.48
CA LYS A 99 -8.64 -58.35 -17.66
C LYS A 99 -8.24 -57.76 -16.31
N GLY A 100 -6.93 -57.80 -16.01
CA GLY A 100 -6.38 -57.31 -14.74
C GLY A 100 -6.74 -55.84 -14.45
N PRO A 101 -6.76 -55.45 -13.17
CA PRO A 101 -7.15 -54.10 -12.76
C PRO A 101 -6.23 -53.03 -13.36
N ILE A 102 -6.80 -51.85 -13.62
CA ILE A 102 -6.05 -50.68 -14.11
C ILE A 102 -5.03 -50.27 -13.04
N GLY A 103 -3.78 -50.03 -13.46
CA GLY A 103 -2.69 -49.65 -12.57
C GLY A 103 -2.95 -48.33 -11.83
N PRO A 104 -2.31 -48.11 -10.66
CA PRO A 104 -2.51 -46.91 -9.87
C PRO A 104 -2.12 -45.64 -10.63
N LYS A 105 -2.89 -44.57 -10.42
CA LYS A 105 -2.62 -43.26 -11.02
C LYS A 105 -1.27 -42.72 -10.51
N GLY A 106 -0.45 -42.21 -11.43
CA GLY A 106 0.85 -41.62 -11.10
C GLY A 106 0.74 -40.45 -10.11
N THR A 107 1.79 -40.25 -9.32
CA THR A 107 1.87 -39.20 -8.30
C THR A 107 1.78 -37.80 -8.92
N PRO A 108 1.19 -36.81 -8.22
CA PRO A 108 1.24 -35.41 -8.64
C PRO A 108 2.68 -34.93 -8.89
N GLY A 109 2.85 -34.05 -9.88
CA GLY A 109 4.14 -33.42 -10.15
C GLY A 109 4.60 -32.50 -9.01
N PRO A 110 5.91 -32.20 -8.92
CA PRO A 110 6.43 -31.31 -7.88
C PRO A 110 5.87 -29.89 -8.02
N PRO A 111 5.72 -29.14 -6.91
CA PRO A 111 5.35 -27.72 -6.96
C PRO A 111 6.31 -26.90 -7.82
N GLY A 112 5.77 -25.90 -8.53
CA GLY A 112 6.57 -24.97 -9.32
C GLY A 112 7.55 -24.17 -8.47
N ALA A 113 8.66 -23.73 -9.07
CA ALA A 113 9.65 -22.92 -8.38
C ALA A 113 9.06 -21.60 -7.86
N ARG A 114 9.51 -21.16 -6.69
CA ARG A 114 9.14 -19.86 -6.13
C ARG A 114 9.59 -18.75 -7.07
N GLY A 115 8.69 -17.81 -7.38
CA GLY A 115 9.02 -16.63 -8.18
C GLY A 115 10.16 -15.80 -7.56
N PRO A 116 10.86 -14.98 -8.38
CA PRO A 116 11.98 -14.17 -7.90
C PRO A 116 11.55 -13.26 -6.75
N LYS A 117 12.45 -13.03 -5.81
CA LYS A 117 12.25 -12.03 -4.75
C LYS A 117 12.21 -10.65 -5.42
N GLY A 118 11.17 -9.86 -5.12
CA GLY A 118 11.10 -8.46 -5.59
C GLY A 118 12.33 -7.67 -5.17
N GLU A 119 12.70 -6.69 -5.99
CA GLU A 119 13.86 -5.83 -5.73
C GLU A 119 13.71 -5.13 -4.37
N SER A 120 14.79 -5.15 -3.58
CA SER A 120 14.80 -4.48 -2.29
C SER A 120 15.09 -3.00 -2.53
N GLY A 121 14.05 -2.16 -2.45
CA GLY A 121 14.20 -0.71 -2.65
C GLY A 121 15.34 -0.13 -1.81
N ASP A 122 16.25 0.59 -2.46
CA ASP A 122 17.58 0.87 -1.91
C ASP A 122 17.59 2.03 -0.91
N TYR A 123 16.97 1.80 0.26
CA TYR A 123 16.84 2.78 1.32
C TYR A 123 18.18 3.27 1.90
N LYS A 124 19.31 2.63 1.55
CA LYS A 124 20.65 3.03 1.99
C LYS A 124 21.25 4.14 1.12
N ALA A 125 20.81 4.29 -0.13
CA ALA A 125 21.20 5.36 -1.04
C ALA A 125 20.24 6.58 -1.01
N THR A 126 19.32 6.65 -0.04
CA THR A 126 18.39 7.78 0.09
C THR A 126 19.12 9.12 0.25
N GLN A 127 18.87 10.05 -0.69
CA GLN A 127 19.35 11.43 -0.65
C GLN A 127 18.72 12.16 0.55
N LYS A 128 19.44 12.23 1.67
CA LYS A 128 18.96 12.84 2.92
C LYS A 128 19.20 14.35 2.93
N ILE A 129 18.27 15.11 2.37
CA ILE A 129 18.30 16.57 2.40
C ILE A 129 17.30 17.05 3.45
N ALA A 130 17.81 17.68 4.51
CA ALA A 130 17.00 18.26 5.57
C ALA A 130 17.76 19.39 6.25
N PHE A 131 17.11 20.53 6.46
CA PHE A 131 17.66 21.63 7.23
C PHE A 131 16.66 22.15 8.27
N SER A 132 17.21 22.73 9.33
CA SER A 132 16.51 23.49 10.34
C SER A 132 17.47 24.57 10.83
N ALA A 133 17.09 25.83 10.70
CA ALA A 133 17.88 26.97 11.15
C ALA A 133 16.99 27.93 11.94
N LYS A 134 17.53 28.47 13.03
CA LYS A 134 16.87 29.49 13.84
C LYS A 134 17.52 30.85 13.67
N ARG A 135 16.72 31.89 13.87
CA ARG A 135 17.17 33.28 13.82
C ARG A 135 17.55 33.75 15.23
N THR A 136 18.76 34.25 15.38
CA THR A 136 19.28 34.91 16.59
C THR A 136 19.54 36.41 16.38
N ILE A 137 19.44 36.89 15.14
CA ILE A 137 19.58 38.31 14.77
C ILE A 137 18.28 39.08 15.04
N ASN A 138 18.33 40.05 15.96
CA ASN A 138 17.20 40.95 16.27
C ASN A 138 17.30 42.33 15.57
N THR A 139 18.08 42.44 14.50
CA THR A 139 18.05 43.65 13.65
C THR A 139 16.72 43.75 12.91
N HIS A 140 16.18 44.97 12.83
CA HIS A 140 14.98 45.25 12.04
C HIS A 140 15.18 44.81 10.58
N LEU A 141 14.17 44.16 10.02
CA LEU A 141 14.16 43.69 8.63
C LEU A 141 13.57 44.77 7.73
N ARG A 142 14.22 45.06 6.61
CA ARG A 142 13.65 45.94 5.59
C ARG A 142 12.56 45.19 4.80
N PRO A 143 11.58 45.89 4.22
CA PRO A 143 10.68 45.29 3.23
C PRO A 143 11.48 44.61 2.11
N ASP A 144 10.95 43.51 1.58
CA ASP A 144 11.51 42.70 0.51
C ASP A 144 12.88 42.05 0.80
N GLN A 145 13.40 42.19 2.02
CA GLN A 145 14.64 41.57 2.46
C GLN A 145 14.45 40.07 2.74
N ALA A 146 15.37 39.23 2.26
CA ALA A 146 15.43 37.81 2.64
C ALA A 146 15.69 37.65 4.15
N ILE A 147 14.87 36.84 4.82
CA ILE A 147 14.96 36.58 6.25
C ILE A 147 16.06 35.56 6.49
N ARG A 148 17.17 36.04 7.03
CA ARG A 148 18.32 35.22 7.44
C ARG A 148 18.02 34.46 8.74
N PHE A 149 18.24 33.15 8.74
CA PHE A 149 18.28 32.29 9.93
C PHE A 149 19.74 31.84 10.11
N ASP A 150 20.43 32.52 11.02
CA ASP A 150 21.88 32.50 11.14
C ASP A 150 22.42 31.30 11.93
N GLN A 151 21.63 30.76 12.86
CA GLN A 151 22.04 29.61 13.67
C GLN A 151 21.45 28.31 13.12
N VAL A 152 22.30 27.51 12.45
CA VAL A 152 21.94 26.18 11.96
C VAL A 152 21.80 25.19 13.12
N ILE A 153 20.70 24.43 13.14
CA ILE A 153 20.47 23.28 14.02
C ILE A 153 20.80 21.99 13.26
N THR A 154 20.28 21.87 12.03
CA THR A 154 20.48 20.73 11.13
C THR A 154 20.70 21.26 9.71
N ASN A 155 21.59 20.66 8.92
CA ASN A 155 21.79 20.97 7.49
C ASN A 155 22.40 19.78 6.74
N ALA A 156 21.66 18.68 6.67
CA ALA A 156 22.07 17.49 5.91
C ALA A 156 22.17 17.83 4.41
N ASN A 157 23.26 17.38 3.77
CA ASN A 157 23.70 17.74 2.42
C ASN A 157 24.09 19.21 2.18
N GLU A 158 24.10 20.08 3.21
CA GLU A 158 24.54 21.48 3.10
C GLU A 158 23.83 22.25 1.95
N ASN A 159 22.51 22.08 1.86
CA ASN A 159 21.68 22.78 0.87
C ASN A 159 21.14 24.11 1.38
N TYR A 160 21.20 24.37 2.69
CA TYR A 160 20.81 25.64 3.30
C TYR A 160 22.03 26.52 3.59
N GLU A 161 21.98 27.81 3.20
CA GLU A 161 23.01 28.78 3.57
C GLU A 161 22.52 29.80 4.61
N SER A 162 23.10 29.74 5.81
CA SER A 162 22.80 30.61 6.95
C SER A 162 23.24 32.07 6.81
N ARG A 163 24.11 32.38 5.82
CA ARG A 163 24.50 33.75 5.47
C ARG A 163 23.44 34.47 4.63
N SER A 164 22.83 33.76 3.68
CA SER A 164 21.83 34.32 2.75
C SER A 164 20.40 34.12 3.25
N GLY A 165 20.16 33.12 4.10
CA GLY A 165 18.82 32.70 4.52
C GLY A 165 18.14 31.75 3.53
N LYS A 166 18.83 31.34 2.47
CA LYS A 166 18.25 30.59 1.34
C LYS A 166 18.57 29.10 1.40
N PHE A 167 17.58 28.28 1.04
CA PHE A 167 17.77 26.91 0.63
C PHE A 167 17.98 26.86 -0.89
N THR A 168 18.96 26.11 -1.37
CA THR A 168 19.18 25.85 -2.81
C THR A 168 19.00 24.36 -3.09
N CYS A 169 18.12 24.04 -4.04
CA CYS A 169 17.86 22.68 -4.45
C CYS A 169 19.05 22.10 -5.24
N LYS A 170 19.62 20.98 -4.75
CA LYS A 170 20.65 20.21 -5.49
C LYS A 170 20.11 18.93 -6.14
N VAL A 171 18.97 18.43 -5.64
CA VAL A 171 18.32 17.18 -6.06
C VAL A 171 16.87 17.52 -6.36
N PRO A 172 16.38 17.31 -7.59
CA PRO A 172 15.00 17.61 -7.94
C PRO A 172 14.04 16.67 -7.21
N GLY A 173 12.85 17.18 -6.85
CA GLY A 173 11.86 16.36 -6.15
C GLY A 173 10.85 17.16 -5.35
N LEU A 174 10.09 16.46 -4.51
CA LEU A 174 9.11 17.05 -3.60
C LEU A 174 9.75 17.39 -2.26
N TYR A 175 9.63 18.64 -1.85
CA TYR A 175 10.12 19.17 -0.59
C TYR A 175 8.96 19.69 0.27
N TYR A 176 9.04 19.48 1.58
CA TYR A 176 8.20 20.15 2.55
C TYR A 176 8.99 21.27 3.22
N PHE A 177 8.42 22.48 3.25
CA PHE A 177 8.97 23.63 3.96
C PHE A 177 7.99 24.06 5.04
N THR A 178 8.52 24.42 6.20
CA THR A 178 7.74 24.96 7.31
C THR A 178 8.55 25.97 8.11
N TYR A 179 7.87 26.96 8.66
CA TYR A 179 8.48 27.89 9.61
C TYR A 179 7.54 28.14 10.78
N HIS A 180 8.16 28.42 11.93
CA HIS A 180 7.50 28.89 13.13
C HIS A 180 8.13 30.23 13.49
N ALA A 181 7.34 31.30 13.52
CA ALA A 181 7.82 32.65 13.75
C ALA A 181 7.18 33.27 14.99
N SER A 182 8.03 33.58 15.98
CA SER A 182 7.65 34.34 17.17
C SER A 182 7.54 35.82 16.83
N SER A 183 6.45 36.47 17.26
CA SER A 183 6.19 37.90 17.02
C SER A 183 5.50 38.57 18.22
N ARG A 184 5.63 39.89 18.32
CA ARG A 184 4.95 40.78 19.30
C ARG A 184 3.92 41.73 18.65
N GLY A 185 3.61 41.51 17.37
CA GLY A 185 2.65 42.33 16.63
C GLY A 185 2.37 41.75 15.25
N ASN A 186 1.91 42.59 14.32
CA ASN A 186 1.62 42.17 12.95
C ASN A 186 2.88 41.58 12.27
N LEU A 187 2.71 40.39 11.71
CA LEU A 187 3.75 39.67 10.98
C LEU A 187 3.19 39.14 9.67
N CYS A 188 3.66 39.70 8.57
CA CYS A 188 3.49 39.13 7.23
C CYS A 188 4.86 38.67 6.69
N VAL A 189 4.88 37.48 6.10
CA VAL A 189 6.05 36.81 5.51
C VAL A 189 5.67 36.26 4.13
N ASN A 190 6.47 36.58 3.12
CA ASN A 190 6.36 35.99 1.78
C ASN A 190 7.23 34.74 1.69
N LEU A 191 6.70 33.63 1.17
CA LEU A 191 7.50 32.48 0.76
C LEU A 191 7.85 32.63 -0.72
N MET A 192 9.15 32.67 -1.00
CA MET A 192 9.73 32.95 -2.30
C MET A 192 10.35 31.68 -2.87
N CYS A 193 10.16 31.43 -4.17
CA CYS A 193 10.69 30.27 -4.87
C CYS A 193 11.14 30.66 -6.29
N GLY A 194 12.29 30.14 -6.73
CA GLY A 194 12.73 30.22 -8.13
C GLY A 194 14.26 30.28 -8.29
N ARG A 195 14.71 30.25 -9.55
CA ARG A 195 16.12 30.41 -9.95
C ARG A 195 16.46 31.90 -10.11
N GLU A 196 16.56 32.39 -11.35
CA GLU A 196 16.81 33.80 -11.68
C GLU A 196 15.58 34.68 -11.42
N GLN A 197 14.40 34.26 -11.92
CA GLN A 197 13.13 34.91 -11.64
C GLN A 197 12.50 34.30 -10.38
N VAL A 198 12.84 34.86 -9.23
CA VAL A 198 12.23 34.46 -7.95
C VAL A 198 10.80 34.99 -7.87
N ARG A 199 9.83 34.08 -7.82
CA ARG A 199 8.40 34.42 -7.65
C ARG A 199 7.95 34.25 -6.20
N LYS A 200 6.96 35.05 -5.80
CA LYS A 200 6.24 34.83 -4.55
C LYS A 200 5.24 33.70 -4.74
N VAL A 201 5.32 32.66 -3.91
CA VAL A 201 4.38 31.53 -3.92
C VAL A 201 3.16 31.85 -3.07
N VAL A 202 3.37 32.32 -1.85
CA VAL A 202 2.30 32.62 -0.89
C VAL A 202 2.76 33.70 0.09
N THR A 203 1.83 34.52 0.56
CA THR A 203 2.02 35.38 1.73
C THR A 203 1.28 34.78 2.91
N PHE A 204 1.97 34.53 4.01
CA PHE A 204 1.37 34.24 5.30
C PHE A 204 1.33 35.53 6.11
N CYS A 205 0.16 35.88 6.65
CA CYS A 205 -0.04 37.08 7.46
C CYS A 205 -0.78 36.71 8.74
N ASP A 206 -0.26 37.17 9.87
CA ASP A 206 -0.88 37.03 11.18
C ASP A 206 -0.89 38.38 11.90
N GLN A 207 -2.06 38.78 12.39
CA GLN A 207 -2.30 40.12 12.93
C GLN A 207 -2.85 40.04 14.34
N VAL A 208 -2.00 40.43 15.29
CA VAL A 208 -2.27 40.33 16.72
C VAL A 208 -1.88 41.64 17.39
N GLN A 209 -2.76 42.15 18.24
CA GLN A 209 -2.55 43.40 18.97
C GLN A 209 -2.02 43.10 20.38
N ASN A 210 -0.86 43.69 20.70
CA ASN A 210 -0.33 43.84 22.06
C ASN A 210 -0.15 42.54 22.88
N THR A 211 0.11 41.40 22.22
CA THR A 211 0.51 40.15 22.89
C THR A 211 1.55 39.39 22.05
N PHE A 212 2.16 38.38 22.65
CA PHE A 212 3.07 37.47 21.97
C PHE A 212 2.27 36.45 21.16
N GLN A 213 2.74 36.16 19.95
CA GLN A 213 2.19 35.10 19.10
C GLN A 213 3.31 34.26 18.49
N VAL A 214 2.99 33.02 18.13
CA VAL A 214 3.80 32.17 17.26
C VAL A 214 2.94 31.79 16.07
N THR A 215 3.24 32.37 14.91
CA THR A 215 2.56 32.01 13.66
C THR A 215 3.35 30.94 12.92
N THR A 216 2.66 30.16 12.09
CA THR A 216 3.26 29.04 11.36
C THR A 216 2.78 29.05 9.91
N GLY A 217 3.69 28.76 8.99
CA GLY A 217 3.36 28.61 7.57
C GLY A 217 4.10 27.42 6.99
N SER A 218 3.40 26.56 6.27
CA SER A 218 3.96 25.36 5.65
C SER A 218 3.46 25.16 4.23
N ILE A 219 4.30 24.58 3.37
CA ILE A 219 3.99 24.30 1.99
C ILE A 219 4.74 23.06 1.49
N VAL A 220 4.14 22.30 0.58
CA VAL A 220 4.84 21.30 -0.24
C VAL A 220 5.14 21.95 -1.59
N LEU A 221 6.39 21.88 -2.02
CA LEU A 221 6.84 22.37 -3.32
C LEU A 221 7.57 21.26 -4.07
N LYS A 222 7.24 21.09 -5.35
CA LYS A 222 8.16 20.44 -6.27
C LYS A 222 9.23 21.46 -6.66
N LEU A 223 10.50 21.08 -6.52
CA LEU A 223 11.64 21.91 -6.88
C LEU A 223 12.50 21.24 -7.94
N GLU A 224 13.05 22.05 -8.82
CA GLU A 224 14.11 21.67 -9.76
C GLU A 224 15.50 22.04 -9.22
N VAL A 225 16.55 21.50 -9.84
CA VAL A 225 17.95 21.83 -9.50
C VAL A 225 18.19 23.34 -9.63
N GLU A 226 18.98 23.93 -8.72
CA GLU A 226 19.26 25.36 -8.59
C GLU A 226 18.07 26.26 -8.19
N GLU A 227 16.85 25.75 -8.03
CA GLU A 227 15.78 26.56 -7.44
C GLU A 227 16.09 26.93 -5.98
N THR A 228 15.93 28.21 -5.68
CA THR A 228 16.10 28.74 -4.33
C THR A 228 14.75 28.93 -3.64
N VAL A 229 14.67 28.53 -2.37
CA VAL A 229 13.50 28.76 -1.50
C VAL A 229 13.93 29.54 -0.28
N PHE A 230 13.23 30.63 0.02
CA PHE A 230 13.49 31.45 1.19
C PHE A 230 12.25 32.23 1.64
N LEU A 231 12.31 32.72 2.87
CA LEU A 231 11.30 33.61 3.43
C LEU A 231 11.75 35.06 3.26
N GLN A 232 10.83 35.94 2.91
CA GLN A 232 11.07 37.36 2.65
C GLN A 232 10.17 38.21 3.56
N ALA A 233 10.76 39.25 4.14
CA ALA A 233 10.09 40.22 4.99
C ALA A 233 9.20 41.17 4.18
N THR A 234 8.20 41.74 4.83
CA THR A 234 7.25 42.71 4.28
C THR A 234 7.35 44.01 5.06
N GLU A 235 6.51 45.01 4.73
CA GLU A 235 6.39 46.26 5.51
C GLU A 235 6.08 46.04 7.00
N LYS A 236 5.44 44.92 7.36
CA LYS A 236 5.01 44.59 8.72
C LYS A 236 5.57 43.23 9.13
N SER A 237 6.87 43.19 9.46
CA SER A 237 7.56 41.98 9.91
C SER A 237 8.17 42.15 11.30
N SER A 238 7.34 42.13 12.34
CA SER A 238 7.75 42.18 13.77
C SER A 238 8.32 40.84 14.26
N LEU A 239 9.35 40.33 13.59
CA LEU A 239 10.00 39.04 13.88
C LEU A 239 10.90 39.11 15.12
N LEU A 240 10.78 38.11 15.99
CA LEU A 240 11.66 37.91 17.14
C LEU A 240 12.63 36.74 16.91
N GLY A 241 13.87 36.92 17.38
CA GLY A 241 14.90 35.89 17.40
C GLY A 241 15.65 35.92 18.73
N ILE A 242 14.93 35.72 19.84
CA ILE A 242 15.49 35.72 21.20
C ILE A 242 15.32 34.35 21.85
N ASP A 243 16.12 34.08 22.88
CA ASP A 243 15.90 32.88 23.68
C ASP A 243 14.54 32.94 24.39
N GLY A 244 13.88 31.78 24.51
CA GLY A 244 12.48 31.67 24.91
C GLY A 244 11.42 32.08 23.86
N ALA A 245 11.78 32.84 22.81
CA ALA A 245 10.88 33.18 21.68
C ALA A 245 11.60 33.01 20.34
N ASN A 246 11.84 31.74 20.00
CA ASN A 246 12.62 31.34 18.83
C ASN A 246 11.79 31.51 17.54
N THR A 247 12.46 31.88 16.45
CA THR A 247 11.92 31.79 15.09
C THR A 247 12.78 30.83 14.28
N ILE A 248 12.15 29.83 13.66
CA ILE A 248 12.79 28.68 13.02
C ILE A 248 12.24 28.51 11.61
N PHE A 249 13.12 28.25 10.64
CA PHE A 249 12.76 27.81 9.29
C PHE A 249 13.39 26.44 9.03
N SER A 250 12.60 25.51 8.51
CA SER A 250 13.00 24.13 8.25
C SER A 250 12.45 23.65 6.91
N GLY A 251 13.13 22.68 6.32
CA GLY A 251 12.60 21.97 5.17
C GLY A 251 13.36 20.67 4.90
N PHE A 252 12.70 19.73 4.24
CA PHE A 252 13.26 18.41 3.94
C PHE A 252 12.69 17.83 2.66
N LEU A 253 13.48 16.97 2.01
CA LEU A 253 13.06 16.17 0.86
C LEU A 253 12.07 15.09 1.34
N LEU A 254 10.91 15.02 0.68
CA LEU A 254 9.93 13.94 0.83
C LEU A 254 10.31 12.77 -0.07
N PHE A 255 10.44 13.05 -1.38
CA PHE A 255 10.75 12.08 -2.41
C PHE A 255 11.61 12.76 -3.48
N PRO A 256 12.78 12.20 -3.85
CA PRO A 256 13.49 12.63 -5.05
C PRO A 256 12.69 12.27 -6.30
N ASP A 257 12.84 13.05 -7.37
CA ASP A 257 12.37 12.66 -8.69
C ASP A 257 13.20 11.47 -9.22
N ALA A 258 12.59 10.60 -10.04
CA ALA A 258 13.19 9.34 -10.48
C ALA A 258 14.35 9.47 -11.50
N GLU A 259 14.78 10.69 -11.80
CA GLU A 259 15.84 11.05 -12.77
C GLU A 259 17.09 11.65 -12.08
N ALA A 260 17.17 11.54 -10.74
CA ALA A 260 18.18 12.16 -9.87
C ALA A 260 19.29 11.21 -9.35
#